data_AF-A0A965PT75-F1
#
_entry.id   AF-A0A965PT75-F1
#
_cell.length_a   1.000
_cell.length_b   1.000
_cell.length_c   1.000
_cell.angle_alpha   90.00
_cell.angle_beta   90.00
_cell.angle_gamma   90.00
#
_symmetry.space_group_name_H-M   'P 1'
#
loop_
_entity.id
_entity.type
_entity.pdbx_description
1 polymer ?
#
loop_
_entity_poly.entity_id
_entity_poly.type
_entity_poly.pdbx_seq_one_letter_code
_entity_poly.pdbx_strand_id
1 'polypeptide(L)'
;ATGTGSTFVGYWAGRYVTSGVSNTFIGDASGYAVTTGSKNTIIGKFSGNQGGLDIRTANNYIVLSDGDGNPRAFWNGTAQNRQINDGQIRYAEQTFDWGNVSSVSQNMESLFPNLPTSVNSTFVIQVVTGQSASTSGGAQIIAHKTGTNTWNFNTTSLGGVTTTPSGSGATLTLSFSIGAQYGYAMVRALVVT
;
A
#
# COMPACT_ATOMS: atom_id res chain seq x y z
N ALA A 1 -34.52 -2.83 -10.16
CA ALA A 1 -33.17 -2.48 -10.66
C ALA A 1 -33.09 -2.87 -12.13
N THR A 2 -32.65 -1.97 -13.01
CA THR A 2 -32.29 -2.27 -14.42
C THR A 2 -30.89 -2.90 -14.50
N GLY A 3 -30.52 -3.69 -13.49
CA GLY A 3 -29.16 -4.19 -13.26
C GLY A 3 -28.78 -5.28 -14.25
N THR A 4 -28.58 -4.91 -15.51
CA THR A 4 -28.06 -5.81 -16.54
C THR A 4 -26.77 -6.46 -16.03
N GLY A 5 -26.81 -7.79 -15.87
CA GLY A 5 -25.69 -8.59 -15.36
C GLY A 5 -25.33 -8.40 -13.89
N SER A 6 -26.24 -7.90 -13.04
CA SER A 6 -25.98 -7.78 -11.59
C SER A 6 -26.53 -8.96 -10.79
N THR A 7 -25.87 -9.31 -9.69
CA THR A 7 -26.30 -10.34 -8.73
C THR A 7 -26.49 -9.73 -7.35
N PHE A 8 -27.72 -9.75 -6.82
CA PHE A 8 -28.03 -9.22 -5.49
C PHE A 8 -28.63 -10.31 -4.62
N VAL A 9 -27.97 -10.64 -3.50
CA VAL A 9 -28.38 -11.68 -2.55
C VAL A 9 -28.40 -11.10 -1.15
N GLY A 10 -29.57 -11.09 -0.50
CA GLY A 10 -29.77 -10.54 0.84
C GLY A 10 -30.94 -9.56 0.91
N TYR A 11 -31.48 -9.36 2.11
CA TYR A 11 -32.57 -8.41 2.33
C TYR A 11 -32.09 -6.98 2.01
N TRP A 12 -32.85 -6.24 1.19
CA TRP A 12 -32.50 -4.90 0.68
C TRP A 12 -31.22 -4.76 -0.19
N ALA A 13 -30.55 -5.84 -0.58
CA ALA A 13 -29.36 -5.76 -1.41
C ALA A 13 -29.64 -5.02 -2.73
N GLY A 14 -28.85 -3.98 -3.05
CA GLY A 14 -28.97 -3.19 -4.28
C GLY A 14 -30.28 -2.38 -4.45
N ARG A 15 -31.00 -2.07 -3.36
CA ARG A 15 -32.35 -1.45 -3.42
C ARG A 15 -32.42 -0.16 -4.24
N TYR A 16 -31.41 0.71 -4.13
CA TYR A 16 -31.38 2.02 -4.80
C TYR A 16 -30.56 2.06 -6.09
N VAL A 17 -30.13 0.91 -6.62
CA VAL A 17 -29.43 0.88 -7.91
C VAL A 17 -30.37 1.32 -9.03
N THR A 18 -30.04 2.44 -9.68
CA THR A 18 -30.84 3.07 -10.73
C THR A 18 -30.30 2.79 -12.12
N SER A 19 -29.02 3.09 -12.37
CA SER A 19 -28.36 2.87 -13.67
C SER A 19 -27.04 2.11 -13.58
N GLY A 20 -26.62 1.74 -12.37
CA GLY A 20 -25.44 0.90 -12.15
C GLY A 20 -25.62 -0.51 -12.73
N VAL A 21 -24.60 -1.01 -13.44
CA VAL A 21 -24.63 -2.33 -14.08
C VAL A 21 -23.48 -3.24 -13.60
N SER A 22 -23.64 -4.55 -13.81
CA SER A 22 -22.63 -5.57 -13.50
C SER A 22 -22.12 -5.56 -12.05
N ASN A 23 -23.00 -5.26 -11.09
CA ASN A 23 -22.66 -5.26 -9.67
C ASN A 23 -22.93 -6.64 -9.02
N THR A 24 -22.11 -7.06 -8.06
CA THR A 24 -22.35 -8.28 -7.26
C THR A 24 -22.42 -7.92 -5.79
N PHE A 25 -23.60 -7.98 -5.17
CA PHE A 25 -23.83 -7.63 -3.78
C PHE A 25 -24.37 -8.83 -3.01
N ILE A 26 -23.65 -9.28 -1.97
CA ILE A 26 -24.00 -10.46 -1.17
C ILE A 26 -23.98 -10.08 0.31
N GLY A 27 -25.16 -10.00 0.93
CA GLY A 27 -25.37 -9.65 2.34
C GLY A 27 -26.62 -8.79 2.57
N ASP A 28 -27.12 -8.77 3.80
CA ASP A 28 -28.18 -7.84 4.22
C ASP A 28 -27.73 -6.38 3.97
N ALA A 29 -28.60 -5.59 3.33
CA ALA A 29 -28.36 -4.21 2.92
C ALA A 29 -27.07 -3.97 2.09
N SER A 30 -26.49 -5.01 1.49
CA SER A 30 -25.28 -4.88 0.66
C SER A 30 -25.56 -3.98 -0.56
N GLY A 31 -24.76 -2.93 -0.73
CA GLY A 31 -24.93 -1.93 -1.78
C GLY A 31 -26.27 -1.18 -1.73
N TYR A 32 -26.94 -1.15 -0.57
CA TYR A 32 -28.26 -0.52 -0.41
C TYR A 32 -28.33 0.89 -0.99
N ALA A 33 -27.33 1.73 -0.73
CA ALA A 33 -27.26 3.13 -1.13
C ALA A 33 -26.54 3.36 -2.47
N VAL A 34 -26.06 2.32 -3.15
CA VAL A 34 -25.43 2.45 -4.47
C VAL A 34 -26.49 2.84 -5.50
N THR A 35 -26.23 3.89 -6.28
CA THR A 35 -27.18 4.42 -7.27
C THR A 35 -26.71 4.17 -8.70
N THR A 36 -25.63 4.84 -9.13
CA THR A 36 -25.08 4.77 -10.49
C THR A 36 -23.77 4.01 -10.60
N GLY A 37 -23.16 3.66 -9.46
CA GLY A 37 -21.93 2.87 -9.41
C GLY A 37 -22.09 1.49 -10.08
N SER A 38 -21.08 1.10 -10.86
CA SER A 38 -21.09 -0.08 -11.73
C SER A 38 -19.86 -0.95 -11.51
N LYS A 39 -19.97 -2.25 -11.80
CA LYS A 39 -18.86 -3.21 -11.71
C LYS A 39 -18.28 -3.34 -10.30
N ASN A 40 -19.09 -3.08 -9.28
CA ASN A 40 -18.67 -3.20 -7.89
C ASN A 40 -19.04 -4.58 -7.34
N THR A 41 -18.17 -5.17 -6.54
CA THR A 41 -18.43 -6.38 -5.75
C THR A 41 -18.44 -6.01 -4.28
N ILE A 42 -19.51 -6.35 -3.57
CA ILE A 42 -19.65 -6.14 -2.13
C ILE A 42 -20.05 -7.47 -1.49
N ILE A 43 -19.31 -7.89 -0.48
CA ILE A 43 -19.63 -9.06 0.35
C ILE A 43 -19.71 -8.62 1.82
N GLY A 44 -20.81 -8.97 2.48
CA GLY A 44 -21.20 -8.52 3.82
C GLY A 44 -22.20 -7.35 3.82
N LYS A 45 -22.37 -6.69 4.97
CA LYS A 45 -23.38 -5.64 5.20
C LYS A 45 -22.91 -4.21 4.89
N PHE A 46 -22.23 -3.99 3.76
CA PHE A 46 -21.78 -2.65 3.39
C PHE A 46 -22.78 -1.94 2.46
N SER A 47 -23.33 -0.80 2.89
CA SER A 47 -24.38 -0.08 2.17
C SER A 47 -23.90 0.66 0.92
N GLY A 48 -22.58 0.85 0.77
CA GLY A 48 -21.97 1.68 -0.27
C GLY A 48 -21.44 3.02 0.24
N ASN A 49 -21.74 3.41 1.48
CA ASN A 49 -21.21 4.64 2.10
C ASN A 49 -21.11 4.51 3.63
N GLN A 50 -20.05 3.85 4.11
CA GLN A 50 -19.78 3.59 5.54
C GLN A 50 -18.25 3.51 5.76
N GLY A 51 -17.79 3.68 7.00
CA GLY A 51 -16.37 3.51 7.37
C GLY A 51 -15.41 4.42 6.58
N GLY A 52 -15.88 5.59 6.11
CA GLY A 52 -15.10 6.53 5.30
C GLY A 52 -14.94 6.14 3.82
N LEU A 53 -15.51 5.02 3.38
CA LEU A 53 -15.52 4.59 1.98
C LEU A 53 -16.89 4.91 1.35
N ASP A 54 -16.91 5.77 0.33
CA ASP A 54 -18.10 6.06 -0.50
C ASP A 54 -17.90 5.54 -1.93
N ILE A 55 -18.76 4.60 -2.34
CA ILE A 55 -18.75 4.00 -3.68
C ILE A 55 -20.10 4.14 -4.39
N ARG A 56 -21.02 4.98 -3.89
CA ARG A 56 -22.40 5.02 -4.40
C ARG A 56 -22.50 5.33 -5.90
N THR A 57 -21.54 6.09 -6.41
CA THR A 57 -21.39 6.45 -7.84
C THR A 57 -20.07 5.95 -8.43
N ALA A 58 -19.24 5.28 -7.64
CA ALA A 58 -17.92 4.82 -8.05
C ALA A 58 -18.00 3.45 -8.76
N ASN A 59 -16.96 3.12 -9.53
CA ASN A 59 -16.91 1.90 -10.32
C ASN A 59 -15.70 1.03 -9.98
N ASN A 60 -15.83 -0.27 -10.24
CA ASN A 60 -14.74 -1.26 -10.13
C ASN A 60 -14.19 -1.44 -8.70
N TYR A 61 -15.02 -1.25 -7.67
CA TYR A 61 -14.63 -1.52 -6.28
C TYR A 61 -14.92 -2.96 -5.89
N ILE A 62 -14.02 -3.56 -5.11
CA ILE A 62 -14.29 -4.80 -4.38
C ILE A 62 -14.27 -4.46 -2.89
N VAL A 63 -15.33 -4.80 -2.15
CA VAL A 63 -15.46 -4.51 -0.72
C VAL A 63 -15.85 -5.76 0.03
N LEU A 64 -15.10 -6.07 1.10
CA LEU A 64 -15.41 -7.09 2.08
C LEU A 64 -15.68 -6.40 3.42
N SER A 65 -16.82 -6.69 4.04
CA SER A 65 -17.25 -6.09 5.29
C SER A 65 -17.58 -7.12 6.36
N ASP A 66 -17.54 -6.72 7.62
CA ASP A 66 -17.67 -7.59 8.80
C ASP A 66 -19.11 -7.95 9.22
N GLY A 67 -20.12 -7.53 8.46
CA GLY A 67 -21.52 -7.75 8.81
C GLY A 67 -22.16 -6.65 9.65
N ASP A 68 -21.38 -5.69 10.18
CA ASP A 68 -21.88 -4.48 10.85
C ASP A 68 -21.77 -3.23 9.96
N GLY A 69 -21.37 -3.42 8.71
CA GLY A 69 -21.17 -2.36 7.73
C GLY A 69 -19.84 -1.65 7.83
N ASN A 70 -18.86 -2.25 8.50
CA ASN A 70 -17.48 -1.76 8.45
C ASN A 70 -16.73 -2.47 7.31
N PRO A 71 -16.22 -1.75 6.30
CA PRO A 71 -15.29 -2.32 5.34
C PRO A 71 -14.03 -2.82 6.07
N ARG A 72 -13.65 -4.07 5.85
CA ARG A 72 -12.41 -4.67 6.40
C ARG A 72 -11.34 -4.83 5.35
N ALA A 73 -11.73 -5.07 4.10
CA ALA A 73 -10.84 -5.01 2.96
C ALA A 73 -11.55 -4.36 1.77
N PHE A 74 -10.85 -3.48 1.06
CA PHE A 74 -11.33 -3.06 -0.25
C PHE A 74 -10.22 -2.81 -1.25
N TRP A 75 -10.60 -2.93 -2.52
CA TRP A 75 -9.81 -2.56 -3.69
C TRP A 75 -10.57 -1.50 -4.45
N ASN A 76 -9.91 -0.40 -4.77
CA ASN A 76 -10.47 0.63 -5.62
C ASN A 76 -10.28 0.29 -7.11
N GLY A 77 -10.94 1.06 -7.98
CA GLY A 77 -10.95 0.82 -9.42
C GLY A 77 -9.62 1.00 -10.16
N THR A 78 -8.49 1.25 -9.47
CA THR A 78 -7.17 1.45 -10.07
C THR A 78 -6.17 0.32 -9.80
N ALA A 79 -6.64 -0.85 -9.32
CA ALA A 79 -5.84 -2.06 -9.06
C ALA A 79 -4.67 -1.95 -8.05
N GLN A 80 -4.37 -0.74 -7.54
CA GLN A 80 -3.16 -0.46 -6.75
C GLN A 80 -3.43 -0.23 -5.26
N ASN A 81 -4.67 0.00 -4.83
CA ASN A 81 -4.94 0.32 -3.42
C ASN A 81 -5.72 -0.81 -2.74
N ARG A 82 -5.00 -1.73 -2.11
CA ARG A 82 -5.54 -2.75 -1.21
C ARG A 82 -5.48 -2.20 0.22
N GLN A 83 -6.61 -1.73 0.74
CA GLN A 83 -6.70 -1.34 2.14
C GLN A 83 -7.31 -2.49 2.94
N ILE A 84 -6.49 -3.18 3.75
CA ILE A 84 -6.96 -4.14 4.77
C ILE A 84 -6.90 -3.39 6.10
N ASN A 85 -8.05 -3.19 6.75
CA ASN A 85 -8.23 -2.40 7.97
C ASN A 85 -7.75 -3.12 9.25
N ASP A 86 -6.62 -3.84 9.16
CA ASP A 86 -5.85 -4.34 10.30
C ASP A 86 -4.38 -3.96 10.12
N GLY A 87 -4.09 -2.65 10.14
CA GLY A 87 -2.70 -2.18 10.07
C GLY A 87 -1.98 -2.61 8.79
N GLN A 88 -2.38 -2.05 7.65
CA GLN A 88 -1.39 -1.50 6.72
C GLN A 88 -0.15 -2.37 6.44
N ILE A 89 -0.36 -3.59 5.97
CA ILE A 89 0.72 -4.30 5.26
C ILE A 89 0.87 -3.64 3.87
N ARG A 90 1.44 -2.44 3.85
CA ARG A 90 1.93 -1.75 2.64
C ARG A 90 3.40 -2.08 2.51
N TYR A 91 3.71 -3.18 1.83
CA TYR A 91 5.07 -3.41 1.37
C TYR A 91 5.31 -2.54 0.13
N ALA A 92 6.11 -1.49 0.26
CA ALA A 92 6.72 -0.83 -0.89
C ALA A 92 8.06 -1.53 -1.12
N GLU A 93 8.08 -2.47 -2.06
CA GLU A 93 9.29 -3.19 -2.49
C GLU A 93 9.79 -2.52 -3.77
N GLN A 94 11.01 -1.98 -3.73
CA GLN A 94 11.71 -1.47 -4.90
C GLN A 94 12.93 -2.35 -5.17
N THR A 95 12.96 -2.97 -6.35
CA THR A 95 14.12 -3.69 -6.87
C THR A 95 14.88 -2.77 -7.82
N PHE A 96 16.17 -2.69 -7.60
CA PHE A 96 17.09 -1.79 -8.26
C PHE A 96 18.20 -2.63 -8.92
N ASP A 97 18.19 -2.72 -10.26
CA ASP A 97 19.22 -3.42 -11.04
C ASP A 97 20.29 -2.44 -11.50
N TRP A 98 21.48 -2.46 -10.88
CA TRP A 98 22.50 -1.43 -11.12
C TRP A 98 23.69 -2.01 -11.88
N GLY A 99 24.17 -1.21 -12.84
CA GLY A 99 25.46 -1.43 -13.50
C GLY A 99 26.63 -1.23 -12.53
N ASN A 100 27.84 -1.00 -13.04
CA ASN A 100 29.04 -0.77 -12.22
C ASN A 100 29.00 0.59 -11.51
N VAL A 101 28.28 0.70 -10.38
CA VAL A 101 28.16 1.92 -9.56
C VAL A 101 28.62 1.63 -8.13
N SER A 102 29.36 2.56 -7.52
CA SER A 102 29.98 2.43 -6.19
C SER A 102 29.05 2.75 -5.02
N SER A 103 28.05 3.59 -5.25
CA SER A 103 27.03 3.98 -4.29
C SER A 103 25.87 4.62 -5.03
N VAL A 104 24.69 4.60 -4.42
CA VAL A 104 23.56 5.40 -4.89
C VAL A 104 22.82 5.94 -3.69
N SER A 105 22.40 7.19 -3.84
CA SER A 105 21.59 7.90 -2.86
C SER A 105 20.19 8.11 -3.41
N GLN A 106 19.17 7.80 -2.61
CA GLN A 106 17.78 8.00 -2.98
C GLN A 106 17.05 8.76 -1.87
N ASN A 107 16.16 9.66 -2.27
CA ASN A 107 15.28 10.36 -1.33
C ASN A 107 14.20 9.41 -0.82
N MET A 108 13.93 9.43 0.49
CA MET A 108 12.93 8.56 1.14
C MET A 108 11.52 8.70 0.57
N GLU A 109 11.11 9.91 0.21
CA GLU A 109 9.79 10.17 -0.38
C GLU A 109 9.71 9.65 -1.84
N SER A 110 10.86 9.54 -2.53
CA SER A 110 10.95 8.94 -3.86
C SER A 110 11.00 7.41 -3.81
N LEU A 111 11.67 6.84 -2.80
CA LEU A 111 11.70 5.40 -2.57
C LEU A 111 10.34 4.86 -2.15
N PHE A 112 9.57 5.66 -1.42
CA PHE A 112 8.35 5.22 -0.82
C PHE A 112 7.20 6.24 -0.96
N PRO A 113 6.81 6.58 -2.20
CA PRO A 113 5.83 7.65 -2.46
C PRO A 113 4.44 7.38 -1.90
N ASN A 114 4.16 6.13 -1.52
CA ASN A 114 2.85 5.68 -1.01
C ASN A 114 2.88 5.31 0.49
N LEU A 115 3.98 5.57 1.22
CA LEU A 115 3.97 5.38 2.67
C LEU A 115 3.05 6.42 3.33
N PRO A 116 2.47 6.10 4.50
CA PRO A 116 1.70 7.06 5.28
C PRO A 116 2.48 8.37 5.48
N THR A 117 1.81 9.50 5.23
CA THR A 117 2.35 10.85 5.46
C THR A 117 2.31 11.25 6.94
N SER A 118 1.84 10.36 7.82
CA SER A 118 1.75 10.61 9.25
C SER A 118 3.12 10.93 9.84
N VAL A 119 3.19 12.09 10.49
CA VAL A 119 4.32 12.45 11.34
C VAL A 119 4.32 11.57 12.60
N ASN A 120 5.49 11.31 13.15
CA ASN A 120 5.73 10.44 14.30
C ASN A 120 5.43 8.95 14.06
N SER A 121 5.73 8.45 12.87
CA SER A 121 5.63 7.02 12.54
C SER A 121 7.01 6.35 12.51
N THR A 122 7.08 5.12 13.01
CA THR A 122 8.30 4.29 12.94
C THR A 122 8.16 3.28 11.80
N PHE A 123 9.26 3.10 11.07
CA PHE A 123 9.34 2.23 9.92
C PHE A 123 10.52 1.29 10.11
N VAL A 124 10.31 0.01 9.79
CA VAL A 124 11.39 -0.95 9.62
C VAL A 124 11.64 -1.09 8.13
N ILE A 125 12.83 -0.67 7.70
CA ILE A 125 13.29 -0.77 6.32
C ILE A 125 14.24 -1.95 6.24
N GLN A 126 13.85 -2.96 5.50
CA GLN A 126 14.73 -4.06 5.15
C GLN A 126 15.41 -3.74 3.83
N VAL A 127 16.74 -3.74 3.85
CA VAL A 127 17.58 -3.63 2.65
C VAL A 127 18.25 -4.98 2.45
N VAL A 128 18.08 -5.56 1.28
CA VAL A 128 18.81 -6.74 0.83
C VAL A 128 19.68 -6.31 -0.33
N THR A 129 20.98 -6.50 -0.22
CA THR A 129 21.90 -6.28 -1.35
C THR A 129 22.41 -7.62 -1.85
N GLY A 130 22.66 -7.70 -3.15
CA GLY A 130 23.20 -8.89 -3.77
C GLY A 130 24.06 -8.54 -4.98
N GLN A 131 25.00 -9.43 -5.28
CA GLN A 131 25.66 -9.49 -6.59
C GLN A 131 25.02 -10.65 -7.36
N SER A 132 25.09 -10.65 -8.70
CA SER A 132 24.43 -11.63 -9.57
C SER A 132 24.69 -13.13 -9.25
N ALA A 133 25.61 -13.46 -8.34
CA ALA A 133 25.87 -14.82 -7.86
C ALA A 133 25.93 -15.00 -6.32
N SER A 134 25.68 -13.98 -5.48
CA SER A 134 25.59 -14.16 -4.02
C SER A 134 24.76 -13.07 -3.34
N THR A 135 23.92 -13.46 -2.38
CA THR A 135 23.25 -12.53 -1.47
C THR A 135 24.25 -12.05 -0.42
N SER A 136 24.58 -10.76 -0.43
CA SER A 136 25.54 -10.17 0.51
C SER A 136 24.80 -9.41 1.62
N GLY A 137 24.21 -10.14 2.57
CA GLY A 137 23.69 -9.56 3.82
C GLY A 137 22.39 -8.75 3.68
N GLY A 138 21.49 -8.95 4.63
CA GLY A 138 20.33 -8.09 4.84
C GLY A 138 20.61 -7.11 5.98
N ALA A 139 20.30 -5.84 5.78
CA ALA A 139 20.28 -4.83 6.84
C ALA A 139 18.83 -4.48 7.19
N GLN A 140 18.55 -4.31 8.47
CA GLN A 140 17.32 -3.69 8.95
C GLN A 140 17.66 -2.31 9.48
N ILE A 141 16.99 -1.30 8.96
CA ILE A 141 17.10 0.09 9.38
C ILE A 141 15.79 0.48 10.05
N ILE A 142 15.88 1.02 11.26
CA ILE A 142 14.75 1.67 11.90
C ILE A 142 14.77 3.15 11.51
N ALA A 143 13.70 3.61 10.87
CA ALA A 143 13.53 4.99 10.45
C ALA A 143 12.32 5.61 11.17
N HIS A 144 12.48 6.81 11.71
CA HIS A 144 11.46 7.55 12.42
C HIS A 144 11.14 8.81 11.62
N LYS A 145 9.91 8.93 11.11
CA LYS A 145 9.45 10.12 10.41
C LYS A 145 9.00 11.16 11.44
N THR A 146 9.73 12.26 11.57
CA THR A 146 9.48 13.32 12.58
C THR A 146 8.86 14.58 12.00
N GLY A 147 8.77 14.68 10.67
CA GLY A 147 8.12 15.76 9.95
C GLY A 147 7.71 15.32 8.54
N THR A 148 7.05 16.18 7.78
CA THR A 148 6.52 15.85 6.44
C THR A 148 7.57 15.23 5.52
N ASN A 149 8.82 15.72 5.59
CA ASN A 149 9.96 15.23 4.80
C ASN A 149 11.20 14.95 5.69
N THR A 150 11.02 14.80 7.00
CA THR A 150 12.13 14.67 7.96
C THR A 150 12.19 13.26 8.50
N TRP A 151 13.33 12.60 8.28
CA TRP A 151 13.57 11.22 8.69
C TRP A 151 14.81 11.11 9.58
N ASN A 152 14.66 10.37 10.68
CA ASN A 152 15.74 10.01 11.59
C ASN A 152 16.01 8.51 11.46
N PHE A 153 17.26 8.10 11.25
CA PHE A 153 17.64 6.70 11.09
C PHE A 153 18.47 6.22 12.29
N ASN A 154 18.16 5.02 12.78
CA ASN A 154 18.89 4.39 13.89
C ASN A 154 19.71 3.20 13.41
N THR A 155 20.72 3.45 12.56
CA THR A 155 21.76 2.45 12.19
C THR A 155 23.03 3.15 11.72
N THR A 156 24.21 2.67 12.10
CA THR A 156 25.51 3.26 11.69
C THR A 156 26.36 2.42 10.73
N SER A 157 25.99 1.18 10.40
CA SER A 157 26.39 0.45 9.17
C SER A 157 26.23 -1.06 9.36
N LEU A 158 25.47 -1.70 8.48
CA LEU A 158 25.46 -3.16 8.32
C LEU A 158 25.53 -3.44 6.81
N GLY A 159 26.57 -4.13 6.37
CA GLY A 159 26.67 -4.62 4.98
C GLY A 159 26.74 -3.55 3.88
N GLY A 160 27.42 -2.41 4.11
CA GLY A 160 27.57 -1.32 3.13
C GLY A 160 26.44 -0.29 3.15
N VAL A 161 25.35 -0.53 3.87
CA VAL A 161 24.27 0.45 3.98
C VAL A 161 24.66 1.59 4.94
N THR A 162 24.62 2.84 4.46
CA THR A 162 24.98 4.04 5.22
C THR A 162 23.85 5.06 5.19
N THR A 163 23.25 5.38 6.33
CA THR A 163 22.23 6.44 6.38
C THR A 163 22.86 7.78 6.72
N THR A 164 22.52 8.84 6.00
CA THR A 164 22.84 10.22 6.39
C THR A 164 21.67 10.79 7.20
N PRO A 165 21.80 11.00 8.52
CA PRO A 165 20.66 11.39 9.35
C PRO A 165 20.27 12.86 9.17
N SER A 166 18.96 13.12 9.28
CA SER A 166 18.30 14.40 9.63
C SER A 166 18.25 15.52 8.58
N GLY A 167 17.06 16.13 8.41
CA GLY A 167 16.78 17.27 7.52
C GLY A 167 15.58 17.04 6.61
N SER A 168 15.02 18.12 6.05
CA SER A 168 14.04 18.02 4.95
C SER A 168 14.71 17.38 3.74
N GLY A 169 14.21 16.22 3.30
CA GLY A 169 14.78 15.50 2.16
C GLY A 169 15.90 14.53 2.52
N ALA A 170 15.89 14.01 3.76
CA ALA A 170 16.80 12.97 4.20
C ALA A 170 16.87 11.79 3.18
N THR A 171 18.09 11.38 2.85
CA THR A 171 18.36 10.35 1.84
C THR A 171 18.82 9.05 2.49
N LEU A 172 18.37 7.93 1.94
CA LEU A 172 18.97 6.63 2.18
C LEU A 172 20.09 6.45 1.14
N THR A 173 21.33 6.32 1.61
CA THR A 173 22.48 6.04 0.74
C THR A 173 22.89 4.58 0.87
N LEU A 174 22.81 3.84 -0.22
CA LEU A 174 23.32 2.49 -0.30
C LEU A 174 24.76 2.57 -0.84
N SER A 175 25.74 2.27 0.00
CA SER A 175 27.15 2.23 -0.40
C SER A 175 27.58 0.79 -0.60
N PHE A 176 28.41 0.51 -1.61
CA PHE A 176 28.86 -0.86 -1.90
C PHE A 176 30.39 -0.87 -2.00
N SER A 177 31.02 -1.85 -1.36
CA SER A 177 32.44 -2.10 -1.59
C SER A 177 32.58 -2.86 -2.91
N ILE A 178 33.01 -2.16 -3.96
CA ILE A 178 33.09 -2.72 -5.31
C ILE A 178 34.31 -3.65 -5.41
N GLY A 179 34.06 -4.96 -5.45
CA GLY A 179 34.82 -5.88 -6.29
C GLY A 179 33.96 -6.13 -7.52
N ALA A 180 34.41 -5.68 -8.69
CA ALA A 180 33.61 -5.58 -9.93
C ALA A 180 32.68 -6.77 -10.21
N GLN A 181 31.35 -6.57 -10.11
CA GLN A 181 30.30 -7.31 -10.82
C GLN A 181 28.90 -6.71 -10.55
N TYR A 182 28.00 -6.87 -11.54
CA TYR A 182 26.61 -6.40 -11.53
C TYR A 182 25.90 -6.71 -10.20
N GLY A 183 25.34 -5.66 -9.59
CA GLY A 183 24.70 -5.73 -8.28
C GLY A 183 23.24 -5.35 -8.36
N TYR A 184 22.43 -5.94 -7.48
CA TYR A 184 21.06 -5.53 -7.27
C TYR A 184 20.84 -5.17 -5.79
N ALA A 185 19.90 -4.27 -5.55
CA ALA A 185 19.39 -3.99 -4.22
C ALA A 185 17.86 -4.12 -4.21
N MET A 186 17.35 -4.80 -3.20
CA MET A 186 15.93 -4.83 -2.89
C MET A 186 15.72 -4.06 -1.59
N VAL A 187 14.91 -3.01 -1.66
CA VAL A 187 14.57 -2.19 -0.51
C VAL A 187 13.08 -2.32 -0.23
N ARG A 188 12.75 -2.68 1.01
CA ARG A 188 11.37 -2.85 1.48
C ARG A 188 11.16 -2.07 2.75
N ALA A 189 10.12 -1.25 2.83
CA ALA A 189 9.68 -0.62 4.07
C ALA A 189 8.39 -1.26 4.60
N LEU A 190 8.33 -1.44 5.92
CA LEU A 190 7.14 -1.78 6.68
C LEU A 190 6.90 -0.71 7.74
N VAL A 191 5.67 -0.22 7.84
CA VAL A 191 5.26 0.67 8.94
C VAL A 191 5.01 -0.19 10.17
N VAL A 192 5.63 0.18 11.29
CA VAL A 192 5.36 -0.42 12.60
C VAL A 192 4.69 0.69 13.40
N THR A 193 3.36 0.70 13.37
CA THR A 193 2.53 1.63 14.16
C THR A 193 2.60 1.29 15.63
#